data_AF-A0A434NVG3-F1
#
_entry.id   AF-A0A434NVG3-F1
#
_cell.length_a   1.000
_cell.length_b   1.000
_cell.length_c   1.000
_cell.angle_alpha   90.00
_cell.angle_beta   90.00
_cell.angle_gamma   90.00
#
_symmetry.space_group_name_H-M   'P 1'
#
loop_
_entity.id
_entity.type
_entity.pdbx_description
1 polymer ?
#
loop_
_entity_poly.entity_id
_entity_poly.type
_entity_poly.pdbx_seq_one_letter_code
_entity_poly.pdbx_strand_id
1 'polypeptide(L)'
;LMAAAAICQAWRLSRWAGERTMRDPLVLVLHAAYAFVPVGLALVAASIFFPNAVPAAAGFHALGAGAIGSMTLAVMARATLGHTGRELKAGKGTSFVFAAILVAGSLRTLGAFVPDDGVIHLAGAAWVAAFAGFILVYGTALMGPKAQ
;
A
#
# COMPACT_ATOMS: atom_id res chain seq x y z
N LEU A 1 14.87 -19.36 3.50
CA LEU A 1 15.20 -17.91 3.35
C LEU A 1 13.99 -17.00 3.54
N MET A 2 12.86 -17.22 2.86
CA MET A 2 11.70 -16.30 2.92
C MET A 2 11.11 -16.11 4.33
N ALA A 3 10.95 -17.18 5.11
CA ALA A 3 10.45 -17.09 6.49
C ALA A 3 11.37 -16.25 7.39
N ALA A 4 12.69 -16.46 7.30
CA ALA A 4 13.67 -15.68 8.04
C ALA A 4 13.63 -14.19 7.61
N ALA A 5 13.52 -13.92 6.31
CA ALA A 5 13.34 -12.57 5.80
C ALA A 5 12.06 -11.92 6.35
N ALA A 6 10.93 -12.63 6.36
CA ALA A 6 9.68 -12.13 6.94
C ALA A 6 9.83 -11.72 8.42
N ILE A 7 10.48 -12.57 9.23
CA ILE A 7 10.75 -12.29 10.65
C ILE A 7 11.65 -11.05 10.79
N CYS A 8 12.75 -10.98 10.04
CA CYS A 8 13.65 -9.83 10.06
C CYS A 8 12.95 -8.52 9.66
N GLN A 9 12.04 -8.58 8.67
CA GLN A 9 11.29 -7.41 8.21
C GLN A 9 10.22 -6.99 9.22
N ALA A 10 9.53 -7.94 9.86
CA ALA A 10 8.60 -7.65 10.94
C ALA A 10 9.31 -7.05 12.16
N TRP A 11 10.48 -7.59 12.52
CA TRP A 11 11.34 -7.05 13.58
C TRP A 11 11.84 -5.64 13.26
N ARG A 12 12.22 -5.39 11.99
CA ARG A 12 12.59 -4.04 11.55
C ARG A 12 11.43 -3.07 11.72
N LEU A 13 10.22 -3.47 11.30
CA LEU A 13 9.03 -2.63 11.38
C LEU A 13 8.62 -2.37 12.84
N SER A 14 8.71 -3.37 13.74
CA SER A 14 8.35 -3.19 15.16
C SER A 14 9.28 -2.22 15.90
N ARG A 15 10.48 -1.99 15.38
CA ARG A 15 11.43 -0.99 15.89
C ARG A 15 11.15 0.42 15.37
N TRP A 16 10.26 0.58 14.39
CA TRP A 16 9.82 1.89 13.95
C TRP A 16 8.82 2.44 14.97
N ALA A 17 8.89 3.74 15.23
CA ALA A 17 7.96 4.42 16.12
C ALA A 17 6.62 4.72 15.41
N GLY A 18 5.98 3.68 14.87
CA GLY A 18 4.77 3.79 14.04
C GLY A 18 3.61 4.45 14.78
N GLU A 19 3.53 4.29 16.10
CA GLU A 19 2.55 4.95 16.97
C GLU A 19 2.63 6.48 16.88
N ARG A 20 3.82 7.04 16.64
CA ARG A 20 4.03 8.49 16.51
C ARG A 20 3.54 9.04 15.18
N THR A 21 3.27 8.16 14.21
CA THR A 21 2.88 8.54 12.85
C THR A 21 1.36 8.64 12.67
N MET A 22 0.57 8.24 13.68
CA MET A 22 -0.90 8.22 13.60
C MET A 22 -1.53 9.59 13.28
N ARG A 23 -0.84 10.69 13.57
CA ARG A 23 -1.29 12.06 13.28
C ARG A 23 -0.85 12.58 11.92
N ASP A 24 0.04 11.87 11.23
CA ASP A 24 0.54 12.22 9.91
C ASP A 24 0.27 11.10 8.90
N PRO A 25 -0.85 11.17 8.15
CA PRO A 25 -1.20 10.16 7.18
C PRO A 25 -0.14 9.94 6.08
N LEU A 26 0.70 10.94 5.75
CA LEU A 26 1.77 10.81 4.76
C LEU A 26 2.86 9.83 5.23
N VAL A 27 3.08 9.73 6.53
CA VAL A 27 4.06 8.81 7.12
C VAL A 27 3.41 7.49 7.52
N LEU A 28 2.17 7.54 8.05
CA LEU A 28 1.43 6.34 8.45
C LEU A 28 1.23 5.37 7.29
N VAL A 29 0.89 5.86 6.10
CA VAL A 29 0.70 5.01 4.91
C VAL A 29 1.96 4.24 4.55
N LEU A 30 3.16 4.79 4.79
CA LEU A 30 4.42 4.10 4.52
C LEU A 30 4.63 2.92 5.48
N HIS A 31 4.20 3.04 6.74
CA HIS A 31 4.23 1.92 7.69
C HIS A 31 3.25 0.83 7.29
N ALA A 32 2.03 1.22 6.92
CA ALA A 32 1.00 0.30 6.45
C ALA A 32 1.42 -0.43 5.16
N ALA A 33 1.97 0.30 4.17
CA ALA A 33 2.51 -0.27 2.95
C ALA A 33 3.69 -1.21 3.24
N TYR A 34 4.60 -0.83 4.14
CA TYR A 34 5.73 -1.67 4.52
C TYR A 34 5.29 -2.96 5.21
N ALA A 35 4.20 -2.96 5.98
CA ALA A 35 3.68 -4.15 6.64
C ALA A 35 3.32 -5.29 5.67
N PHE A 36 3.01 -4.97 4.41
CA PHE A 36 2.82 -5.98 3.37
C PHE A 36 4.10 -6.74 3.00
N VAL A 37 5.30 -6.18 3.26
CA VAL A 37 6.57 -6.87 2.99
C VAL A 37 6.74 -8.14 3.83
N PRO A 38 6.73 -8.08 5.19
CA PRO A 38 6.80 -9.29 5.99
C PRO A 38 5.60 -10.21 5.76
N VAL A 39 4.40 -9.67 5.55
CA VAL A 39 3.21 -10.49 5.24
C VAL A 39 3.39 -11.26 3.93
N GLY A 40 3.81 -10.60 2.85
CA GLY A 40 4.02 -11.22 1.56
C GLY A 40 5.13 -12.27 1.58
N LEU A 41 6.24 -11.99 2.26
CA LEU A 41 7.32 -12.97 2.46
C LEU A 41 6.87 -14.18 3.29
N ALA A 42 6.05 -13.97 4.32
CA ALA A 42 5.47 -15.04 5.12
C ALA A 42 4.50 -15.90 4.30
N LEU A 43 3.67 -15.28 3.46
CA LEU A 43 2.75 -15.99 2.55
C LEU A 43 3.51 -16.81 1.50
N VAL A 44 4.58 -16.26 0.89
CA VAL A 44 5.44 -17.03 -0.02
C VAL A 44 6.06 -18.22 0.70
N ALA A 45 6.61 -18.03 1.91
CA ALA A 45 7.14 -19.13 2.70
C ALA A 45 6.07 -20.18 3.03
N ALA A 46 4.89 -19.75 3.47
CA ALA A 46 3.78 -20.63 3.81
C ALA A 46 3.27 -21.43 2.60
N SER A 47 3.27 -20.84 1.40
CA SER A 47 2.87 -21.54 0.17
C SER A 47 3.75 -22.75 -0.17
N ILE A 48 5.00 -22.77 0.30
CA ILE A 48 5.91 -23.90 0.11
C ILE A 48 5.56 -25.06 1.07
N PHE A 49 5.21 -24.75 2.31
CA PHE A 49 4.87 -25.76 3.33
C PHE A 49 3.41 -26.24 3.23
N PHE A 50 2.52 -25.38 2.74
CA PHE A 50 1.08 -25.62 2.68
C PHE A 50 0.50 -25.28 1.28
N PRO A 51 0.98 -25.93 0.20
CA PRO A 51 0.64 -25.55 -1.17
C PRO A 51 -0.85 -25.67 -1.51
N ASN A 52 -1.58 -26.56 -0.84
CA ASN A 52 -3.02 -26.74 -1.04
C ASN A 52 -3.88 -25.71 -0.29
N ALA A 53 -3.30 -24.99 0.67
CA ALA A 53 -4.02 -24.03 1.52
C ALA A 53 -3.59 -22.56 1.29
N VAL A 54 -2.34 -22.34 0.88
CA VAL A 54 -1.77 -21.00 0.69
C VAL A 54 -1.27 -20.84 -0.75
N PRO A 55 -2.02 -20.12 -1.60
CA PRO A 55 -1.59 -19.84 -2.96
C PRO A 55 -0.37 -18.91 -2.97
N ALA A 56 0.67 -19.27 -3.73
CA ALA A 56 1.87 -18.44 -3.87
C ALA A 56 1.55 -17.02 -4.40
N ALA A 57 0.52 -16.90 -5.25
CA ALA A 57 0.03 -15.64 -5.78
C ALA A 57 -0.37 -14.63 -4.68
N ALA A 58 -0.88 -15.09 -3.54
CA ALA A 58 -1.22 -14.21 -2.41
C ALA A 58 0.02 -13.44 -1.93
N GLY A 59 1.15 -14.12 -1.77
CA GLY A 59 2.41 -13.50 -1.39
C GLY A 59 2.91 -12.50 -2.42
N PHE A 60 2.82 -12.82 -3.71
CA PHE A 60 3.21 -11.89 -4.78
C PHE A 60 2.29 -10.67 -4.86
N HIS A 61 0.99 -10.81 -4.61
CA HIS A 61 0.06 -9.67 -4.58
C HIS A 61 0.28 -8.79 -3.36
N ALA A 62 0.61 -9.36 -2.20
CA ALA A 62 1.00 -8.58 -1.03
C ALA A 62 2.27 -7.76 -1.32
N LEU A 63 3.30 -8.35 -1.93
CA LEU A 63 4.53 -7.63 -2.28
C LEU A 63 4.32 -6.60 -3.39
N GLY A 64 3.61 -6.96 -4.46
CA GLY A 64 3.39 -6.11 -5.62
C GLY A 64 2.35 -5.01 -5.36
N ALA A 65 1.09 -5.39 -5.18
CA ALA A 65 0.00 -4.42 -5.02
C ALA A 65 0.02 -3.79 -3.63
N GLY A 66 0.19 -4.59 -2.58
CA GLY A 66 0.20 -4.15 -1.19
C GLY A 66 1.39 -3.24 -0.86
N ALA A 67 2.61 -3.75 -1.02
CA ALA A 67 3.82 -3.00 -0.65
C ALA A 67 4.24 -2.00 -1.74
N ILE A 68 4.63 -2.48 -2.93
CA ILE A 68 5.19 -1.62 -3.98
C ILE A 68 4.15 -0.61 -4.48
N GLY A 69 2.92 -1.05 -4.76
CA GLY A 69 1.84 -0.18 -5.23
C GLY A 69 1.50 0.93 -4.24
N SER A 70 1.21 0.57 -2.99
CA SER A 70 0.86 1.55 -1.95
C SER A 70 2.03 2.49 -1.61
N MET A 71 3.26 1.97 -1.51
CA MET A 71 4.44 2.79 -1.20
C MET A 71 4.76 3.76 -2.34
N THR A 72 4.65 3.31 -3.59
CA THR A 72 4.82 4.18 -4.78
C THR A 72 3.80 5.31 -4.76
N LEU A 73 2.52 5.01 -4.55
CA LEU A 73 1.47 6.03 -4.52
C LEU A 73 1.67 7.04 -3.37
N ALA A 74 2.10 6.57 -2.21
CA ALA A 74 2.45 7.43 -1.07
C ALA A 74 3.63 8.36 -1.38
N VAL A 75 4.69 7.83 -2.00
CA VAL A 75 5.87 8.61 -2.42
C VAL A 75 5.47 9.63 -3.49
N MET A 76 4.66 9.24 -4.48
CA MET A 76 4.12 10.15 -5.49
C MET A 76 3.38 11.33 -4.84
N ALA A 77 2.45 11.05 -3.92
CA ALA A 77 1.69 12.09 -3.22
C ALA A 77 2.59 13.08 -2.47
N ARG A 78 3.55 12.56 -1.70
CA ARG A 78 4.49 13.40 -0.95
C ARG A 78 5.43 14.20 -1.87
N ALA A 79 5.94 13.56 -2.93
CA ALA A 79 6.81 14.21 -3.91
C ALA A 79 6.08 15.32 -4.66
N THR A 80 4.82 15.09 -5.05
CA THR A 80 4.00 16.13 -5.68
C THR A 80 3.84 17.34 -4.75
N LEU A 81 3.50 17.14 -3.48
CA LEU A 81 3.38 18.27 -2.53
C LEU A 81 4.71 19.03 -2.40
N GLY A 82 5.81 18.31 -2.14
CA GLY A 82 7.13 18.93 -1.92
C GLY A 82 7.68 19.65 -3.15
N HIS A 83 7.62 19.05 -4.34
CA HIS A 83 8.17 19.65 -5.55
C HIS A 83 7.29 20.77 -6.12
N THR A 84 5.99 20.76 -5.82
CA THR A 84 5.08 21.81 -6.26
C THR A 84 4.89 22.94 -5.23
N GLY A 85 5.68 22.94 -4.15
CA GLY A 85 5.70 24.01 -3.13
C GLY A 85 4.48 24.02 -2.19
N ARG A 86 3.71 22.93 -2.13
CA ARG A 86 2.50 22.84 -1.30
C ARG A 86 2.83 22.30 0.08
N GLU A 87 1.98 22.63 1.06
CA GLU A 87 2.12 22.12 2.43
C GLU A 87 2.17 20.57 2.41
N LEU A 88 3.15 19.99 3.12
CA LEU A 88 3.30 18.54 3.27
C LEU A 88 2.29 18.00 4.27
N LYS A 89 1.01 18.10 3.92
CA LYS A 89 -0.10 17.68 4.78
C LYS A 89 -1.14 16.91 3.98
N ALA A 90 -1.51 15.73 4.48
CA ALA A 90 -2.58 14.94 3.90
C ALA A 90 -3.95 15.54 4.29
N GLY A 91 -4.70 15.99 3.29
CA GLY A 91 -6.12 16.33 3.44
C GLY A 91 -7.01 15.10 3.31
N LYS A 92 -8.34 15.29 3.41
CA LYS A 92 -9.34 14.21 3.29
C LYS A 92 -9.20 13.41 1.98
N GLY A 93 -8.94 14.10 0.86
CA GLY A 93 -8.73 13.45 -0.44
C GLY A 93 -7.50 12.54 -0.45
N THR A 94 -6.38 13.00 0.09
CA THR A 94 -5.15 12.18 0.24
C THR A 94 -5.40 10.97 1.14
N SER A 95 -6.07 11.15 2.28
CA SER A 95 -6.41 10.05 3.17
C SER A 95 -7.31 9.01 2.49
N PHE A 96 -8.28 9.45 1.67
CA PHE A 96 -9.09 8.54 0.85
C PHE A 96 -8.22 7.74 -0.13
N VAL A 97 -7.32 8.40 -0.86
CA VAL A 97 -6.39 7.74 -1.80
C VAL A 97 -5.56 6.66 -1.11
N PHE A 98 -5.03 6.96 0.09
CA PHE A 98 -4.26 5.99 0.87
C PHE A 98 -5.10 4.83 1.40
N ALA A 99 -6.30 5.10 1.89
CA ALA A 99 -7.21 4.04 2.32
C ALA A 99 -7.58 3.13 1.14
N ALA A 100 -7.93 3.72 -0.01
CA ALA A 100 -8.33 2.98 -1.21
C ALA A 100 -7.20 2.06 -1.73
N ILE A 101 -5.95 2.52 -1.78
CA ILE A 101 -4.84 1.68 -2.25
C ILE A 101 -4.50 0.54 -1.28
N LEU A 102 -4.58 0.80 0.02
CA LEU A 102 -4.36 -0.24 1.04
C LEU A 102 -5.48 -1.29 1.01
N VAL A 103 -6.73 -0.87 0.80
CA VAL A 103 -7.87 -1.78 0.58
C VAL A 103 -7.66 -2.59 -0.70
N ALA A 104 -7.25 -1.96 -1.80
CA ALA A 104 -6.98 -2.65 -3.06
C ALA A 104 -5.90 -3.73 -2.89
N GLY A 105 -4.77 -3.41 -2.25
CA GLY A 105 -3.70 -4.36 -1.98
C GLY A 105 -4.14 -5.52 -1.06
N SER A 106 -4.92 -5.21 -0.03
CA SER A 106 -5.47 -6.22 0.90
C SER A 106 -6.44 -7.16 0.20
N LEU A 107 -7.43 -6.62 -0.53
CA LEU A 107 -8.41 -7.42 -1.26
C LEU A 107 -7.75 -8.22 -2.38
N ARG A 108 -6.75 -7.67 -3.07
CA ARG A 108 -6.02 -8.42 -4.11
C ARG A 108 -5.26 -9.61 -3.53
N THR A 109 -4.72 -9.45 -2.32
CA THR A 109 -4.02 -10.51 -1.57
C THR A 109 -5.01 -11.57 -1.08
N LEU A 110 -6.10 -11.15 -0.44
CA LEU A 110 -7.11 -12.05 0.12
C LEU A 110 -7.92 -12.78 -0.97
N GLY A 111 -8.18 -12.12 -2.09
CA GLY A 111 -8.88 -12.73 -3.22
C GLY A 111 -8.12 -13.88 -3.87
N ALA A 112 -6.82 -14.07 -3.57
CA ALA A 112 -6.13 -15.29 -3.98
C ALA A 112 -6.65 -16.55 -3.25
N PHE A 113 -7.25 -16.39 -2.06
CA PHE A 113 -7.78 -17.50 -1.25
C PHE A 113 -9.26 -17.79 -1.50
N VAL A 114 -9.95 -16.89 -2.20
CA VAL A 114 -11.40 -16.98 -2.41
C VAL A 114 -11.65 -17.29 -3.89
N PRO A 115 -12.45 -18.32 -4.22
CA PRO A 115 -12.79 -18.64 -5.61
C PRO A 115 -13.82 -17.68 -6.23
N ASP A 116 -14.15 -16.58 -5.54
CA ASP A 116 -15.14 -15.58 -5.97
C ASP A 116 -14.46 -14.39 -6.66
N ASP A 117 -14.91 -14.09 -7.87
CA ASP A 117 -14.40 -12.97 -8.67
C ASP A 117 -14.84 -11.61 -8.10
N GLY A 118 -15.90 -11.57 -7.27
CA GLY A 118 -16.39 -10.34 -6.64
C GLY A 118 -15.32 -9.63 -5.80
N VAL A 119 -14.52 -10.38 -5.05
CA VAL A 119 -13.39 -9.82 -4.27
C VAL A 119 -12.34 -9.18 -5.19
N ILE A 120 -12.06 -9.81 -6.34
CA ILE A 120 -11.09 -9.29 -7.32
C ILE A 120 -11.63 -8.04 -8.02
N HIS A 121 -12.91 -8.00 -8.37
CA HIS A 121 -13.55 -6.81 -8.92
C HIS A 121 -13.53 -5.66 -7.91
N LEU A 122 -13.80 -5.92 -6.63
CA LEU A 122 -13.73 -4.90 -5.59
C LEU A 122 -12.28 -4.40 -5.39
N ALA A 123 -11.29 -5.30 -5.45
CA ALA A 123 -9.87 -4.92 -5.42
C ALA A 123 -9.52 -3.99 -6.60
N GLY A 124 -9.99 -4.32 -7.81
CA GLY A 124 -9.82 -3.50 -9.00
C GLY A 124 -10.51 -2.14 -8.90
N ALA A 125 -11.75 -2.11 -8.39
CA ALA A 125 -12.48 -0.86 -8.17
C ALA A 125 -11.79 0.04 -7.16
N ALA A 126 -11.29 -0.52 -6.04
CA ALA A 126 -10.51 0.22 -5.05
C ALA A 126 -9.19 0.75 -5.63
N TRP A 127 -8.52 -0.03 -6.47
CA TRP A 127 -7.31 0.39 -7.19
C TRP A 127 -7.60 1.58 -8.10
N VAL A 128 -8.63 1.48 -8.94
CA VAL A 128 -9.05 2.57 -9.83
C VAL A 128 -9.42 3.81 -9.02
N ALA A 129 -10.17 3.66 -7.93
CA ALA A 129 -10.53 4.77 -7.04
C ALA A 129 -9.31 5.46 -6.44
N ALA A 130 -8.28 4.71 -6.05
CA ALA A 130 -7.04 5.27 -5.51
C ALA A 130 -6.29 6.11 -6.56
N PHE A 131 -6.07 5.58 -7.76
CA PHE A 131 -5.33 6.29 -8.81
C PHE A 131 -6.13 7.43 -9.43
N ALA A 132 -7.43 7.25 -9.66
CA ALA A 132 -8.30 8.35 -10.08
C ALA A 132 -8.36 9.45 -9.02
N GLY A 133 -8.48 9.07 -7.74
CA GLY A 133 -8.42 10.00 -6.62
C GLY A 133 -7.09 10.76 -6.57
N PHE A 134 -5.96 10.08 -6.82
CA PHE A 134 -4.66 10.73 -6.92
C PHE A 134 -4.65 11.78 -8.03
N ILE A 135 -5.13 11.44 -9.24
CA ILE A 135 -5.19 12.37 -10.37
C ILE A 135 -6.07 13.59 -10.02
N LEU A 136 -7.23 13.38 -9.39
CA LEU A 136 -8.13 14.46 -9.03
C LEU A 136 -7.56 15.37 -7.93
N VAL A 137 -6.87 14.80 -6.94
CA VAL A 137 -6.29 15.56 -5.81
C VAL A 137 -5.00 16.30 -6.21
N TYR A 138 -4.16 15.68 -7.05
CA TYR A 138 -2.80 16.13 -7.33
C TYR A 138 -2.58 16.61 -8.76
N GLY A 139 -3.48 16.32 -9.70
CA GLY A 139 -3.31 16.64 -11.12
C GLY A 139 -3.17 18.14 -11.38
N THR A 140 -4.00 18.97 -10.75
CA THR A 140 -3.89 20.43 -10.86
C THR A 140 -2.59 20.96 -10.26
N ALA A 141 -2.08 20.31 -9.20
CA ALA A 141 -0.80 20.68 -8.60
C ALA A 141 0.39 20.43 -9.53
N LEU A 142 0.31 19.37 -10.34
CA LEU A 142 1.34 18.98 -11.31
C LEU A 142 1.28 19.79 -12.61
N MET A 143 0.09 20.25 -13.01
CA MET A 143 -0.11 21.03 -14.24
C MET A 143 -0.07 22.55 -14.00
N GLY A 144 -0.26 22.99 -12.75
CA GLY A 144 -0.26 24.40 -12.38
C GLY A 144 1.10 24.94 -11.96
N PRO A 145 1.22 26.25 -11.77
CA PRO A 145 2.43 26.87 -11.23
C PRO A 145 2.79 26.30 -9.86
N LYS A 146 4.09 26.35 -9.53
CA LYS A 146 4.58 26.05 -8.19
C LYS A 146 3.94 27.04 -7.19
N ALA A 147 3.39 26.54 -6.09
CA ALA A 147 2.96 27.37 -4.98
C ALA A 147 4.20 28.03 -4.34
N GLN A 148 4.07 29.30 -3.95
CA GLN A 148 5.17 30.09 -3.40
C GLN A 148 5.56 29.61 -2.01
#